data_AF-X0V0G2-F1
#
_entry.id   AF-X0V0G2-F1
#
_cell.length_a   1.000
_cell.length_b   1.000
_cell.length_c   1.000
_cell.angle_alpha   90.00
_cell.angle_beta   90.00
_cell.angle_gamma   90.00
#
_symmetry.space_group_name_H-M   'P 1'
#
loop_
_entity.id
_entity.type
_entity.pdbx_description
1 polymer ?
#
loop_
_entity_poly.entity_id
_entity_poly.type
_entity_poly.pdbx_seq_one_letter_code
_entity_poly.pdbx_strand_id
1 'polypeptide(L)'
;LDRIKGLLSEAGKAEMDEITNTIILTDTKPYLEKIKLMLTSEDTIEKQTTAQSFTLKYAQANSIGSVVKDLLTLSGKLEVDSSTNSLFITDTRHTLFRTGQLISKLDYFRPSQKLFVLKFVLASEVEETARLYLSDKGKIEVNEEENQVMATATPHNLKKIEDLIADLDTPSKQMKKEKFLIRYISLKDLTEVVKEDLSPQGKLKIDPPSSTLTVEDTSYHLSQIEKMVAKLDTFQPQKKTYEIRFAPLSEVKGKVEDLLSDQGKVDE
;
A
#
# COMPACT_ATOMS: atom_id res chain seq x y z
N LEU A 1 8.99 29.27 -35.36
CA LEU A 1 9.66 29.49 -36.67
C LEU A 1 8.73 30.05 -37.74
N ASP A 2 7.53 29.51 -37.96
CA ASP A 2 6.71 29.87 -39.13
C ASP A 2 6.30 31.36 -39.20
N ARG A 3 5.98 31.97 -38.06
CA ARG A 3 5.72 33.42 -37.97
C ARG A 3 6.94 34.28 -38.31
N ILE A 4 8.15 33.81 -37.99
CA ILE A 4 9.40 34.54 -38.28
C ILE A 4 9.77 34.38 -39.75
N LYS A 5 9.61 33.16 -40.31
CA LYS A 5 9.86 32.91 -41.74
C LYS A 5 8.98 33.77 -42.65
N GLY A 6 7.73 34.02 -42.28
CA GLY A 6 6.84 34.92 -43.01
C GLY A 6 7.21 36.42 -42.92
N LEU A 7 8.18 36.78 -42.07
CA LEU A 7 8.67 38.14 -41.90
C LEU A 7 10.06 38.37 -42.50
N LEU A 8 10.68 37.33 -43.09
CA LEU A 8 11.97 37.42 -43.78
C LEU A 8 11.80 37.82 -45.25
N SER A 9 12.87 38.30 -45.88
CA SER A 9 12.96 38.46 -47.33
C SER A 9 13.14 37.11 -48.03
N GLU A 10 13.02 37.07 -49.36
CA GLU A 10 13.19 35.82 -50.13
C GLU A 10 14.59 35.18 -49.97
N ALA A 11 15.61 35.97 -49.65
CA ALA A 11 16.98 35.49 -49.39
C ALA A 11 17.28 35.30 -47.89
N GLY A 12 16.32 35.63 -47.01
CA GLY A 12 16.49 35.59 -45.57
C GLY A 12 16.55 34.16 -45.02
N LYS A 13 17.28 33.98 -43.92
CA LYS A 13 17.42 32.70 -43.22
C LYS A 13 17.18 32.88 -41.72
N ALA A 14 16.54 31.88 -41.12
CA ALA A 14 16.35 31.79 -39.67
C ALA A 14 16.69 30.38 -39.19
N GLU A 15 17.55 30.31 -38.19
CA GLU A 15 17.94 29.11 -37.48
C GLU A 15 17.62 29.31 -35.99
N MET A 16 17.26 28.23 -35.30
CA MET A 16 17.03 28.26 -33.85
C MET A 16 17.98 27.28 -33.18
N ASP A 17 18.55 27.72 -32.07
CA ASP A 17 19.27 26.86 -31.15
C ASP A 17 18.47 26.80 -29.84
N GLU A 18 17.79 25.68 -29.63
CA GLU A 18 16.96 25.43 -28.45
C GLU A 18 17.80 25.23 -27.18
N ILE A 19 19.08 24.84 -27.31
CA ILE A 19 19.98 24.62 -26.17
C ILE A 19 20.40 25.96 -25.58
N THR A 20 20.80 26.90 -26.44
CA THR A 20 21.18 28.25 -26.01
C THR A 20 19.99 29.21 -25.91
N ASN A 21 18.79 28.76 -26.31
CA ASN A 21 17.59 29.57 -26.42
C ASN A 21 17.81 30.82 -27.29
N THR A 22 18.48 30.64 -28.43
CA THR A 22 18.82 31.72 -29.36
C THR A 22 18.18 31.52 -30.74
N ILE A 23 17.88 32.62 -31.41
CA ILE A 23 17.43 32.64 -32.80
C ILE A 23 18.49 33.40 -33.61
N ILE A 24 19.04 32.73 -34.61
CA ILE A 24 20.05 33.29 -35.52
C ILE A 24 19.33 33.71 -36.80
N LEU A 25 19.38 35.00 -37.12
CA LEU A 25 18.69 35.59 -38.26
C LEU A 25 19.71 36.20 -39.24
N THR A 26 19.57 35.88 -40.52
CA THR A 26 20.33 36.51 -41.61
C THR A 26 19.36 37.14 -42.59
N ASP A 27 19.33 38.46 -42.65
CA ASP A 27 18.48 39.22 -43.59
C ASP A 27 19.01 40.66 -43.75
N THR A 28 18.33 41.46 -44.56
CA THR A 28 18.57 42.89 -44.73
C THR A 28 18.18 43.68 -43.46
N LYS A 29 18.88 44.80 -43.22
CA LYS A 29 18.67 45.65 -42.04
C LYS A 29 17.18 46.03 -41.78
N PRO A 30 16.37 46.43 -42.78
CA PRO A 30 14.97 46.78 -42.52
C PRO A 30 14.13 45.63 -41.96
N TYR A 31 14.38 44.40 -42.44
CA TYR A 31 13.68 43.19 -42.01
C TYR A 31 14.13 42.79 -40.59
N LEU A 32 15.44 42.87 -40.31
CA LEU A 32 15.98 42.61 -38.98
C LEU A 32 15.44 43.59 -37.93
N GLU A 33 15.32 44.89 -38.23
CA GLU A 33 14.72 45.86 -37.30
C GLU A 33 13.23 45.59 -37.05
N LYS A 34 12.47 45.22 -38.10
CA LYS A 34 11.06 44.82 -37.96
C LYS A 34 10.91 43.59 -37.06
N ILE A 35 11.74 42.57 -37.26
CA ILE A 35 11.72 41.34 -36.46
C ILE A 35 12.17 41.63 -35.03
N LYS A 36 13.19 42.47 -34.83
CA LYS A 36 13.64 42.90 -33.49
C LYS A 36 12.49 43.54 -32.70
N LEU A 37 11.76 44.49 -33.29
CA LEU A 37 10.61 45.12 -32.63
C LEU A 37 9.54 44.09 -32.25
N MET A 38 9.24 43.14 -33.15
CA MET A 38 8.31 42.06 -32.88
C MET A 38 8.78 41.18 -31.71
N LEU A 39 10.03 40.72 -31.74
CA LEU A 39 10.61 39.89 -30.68
C LEU A 39 10.60 40.61 -29.33
N THR A 40 11.03 41.87 -29.27
CA THR A 40 11.00 42.66 -28.03
C THR A 40 9.57 42.88 -27.51
N SER A 41 8.59 42.99 -28.40
CA SER A 41 7.19 43.12 -27.99
C SER A 41 6.60 41.83 -27.42
N GLU A 42 7.13 40.67 -27.82
CA GLU A 42 6.66 39.34 -27.39
C GLU A 42 7.44 38.80 -26.19
N ASP A 43 8.73 39.15 -26.08
CA ASP A 43 9.64 38.77 -25.01
C ASP A 43 9.51 39.70 -23.79
N THR A 44 8.30 39.77 -23.25
CA THR A 44 8.01 40.48 -21.99
C THR A 44 7.55 39.50 -20.93
N ILE A 45 7.91 39.77 -19.66
CA ILE A 45 7.52 38.93 -18.52
C ILE A 45 6.00 38.75 -18.49
N GLU A 46 5.23 39.82 -18.69
CA GLU A 46 3.76 39.81 -18.65
C GLU A 46 3.14 38.88 -19.70
N LYS A 47 3.66 38.87 -20.93
CA LYS A 47 3.16 38.01 -22.01
C LYS A 47 3.58 36.55 -21.85
N GLN A 48 4.75 36.32 -21.25
CA GLN A 48 5.31 34.97 -21.13
C GLN A 48 4.95 34.29 -19.81
N THR A 49 4.45 35.01 -18.82
CA THR A 49 4.06 34.44 -17.52
C THR A 49 2.81 33.56 -17.67
N THR A 50 2.91 32.32 -17.19
CA THR A 50 1.79 31.39 -17.08
C THR A 50 1.92 30.59 -15.80
N ALA A 51 0.83 29.98 -15.35
CA ALA A 51 0.84 29.02 -14.25
C ALA A 51 0.87 27.60 -14.79
N GLN A 52 1.61 26.72 -14.12
CA GLN A 52 1.65 25.28 -14.41
C GLN A 52 1.76 24.49 -13.12
N SER A 53 1.06 23.35 -13.07
CA SER A 53 1.15 22.40 -11.97
C SER A 53 2.05 21.22 -12.33
N PHE A 54 2.89 20.79 -11.39
CA PHE A 54 3.77 19.64 -11.50
C PHE A 54 3.50 18.67 -10.35
N THR A 55 2.81 17.57 -10.64
CA THR A 55 2.56 16.49 -9.66
C THR A 55 3.72 15.50 -9.65
N LEU A 56 4.26 15.24 -8.46
CA LEU A 56 5.41 14.36 -8.25
C LEU A 56 4.95 12.96 -7.85
N LYS A 57 5.57 11.93 -8.44
CA LYS A 57 5.24 10.52 -8.19
C LYS A 57 6.07 9.89 -7.07
N TYR A 58 7.32 10.30 -6.93
CA TYR A 58 8.29 9.63 -6.08
C TYR A 58 8.94 10.56 -5.06
N ALA A 59 9.37 11.74 -5.50
CA ALA A 59 9.96 12.76 -4.64
C ALA A 59 8.88 13.55 -3.89
N GLN A 60 9.23 14.10 -2.73
CA GLN A 60 8.34 15.00 -1.99
C GLN A 60 8.37 16.41 -2.58
N ALA A 61 7.20 17.01 -2.77
CA ALA A 61 7.05 18.37 -3.26
C ALA A 61 7.82 19.39 -2.42
N ASN A 62 7.80 19.27 -1.09
CA ASN A 62 8.57 20.17 -0.22
C ASN A 62 10.08 20.12 -0.51
N SER A 63 10.63 18.94 -0.76
CA SER A 63 12.05 18.75 -1.04
C SER A 63 12.45 19.25 -2.43
N ILE A 64 11.59 19.09 -3.43
CA ILE A 64 11.85 19.60 -4.78
C ILE A 64 11.60 21.10 -4.87
N GLY A 65 10.57 21.59 -4.18
CA GLY A 65 10.20 23.00 -4.15
C GLY A 65 11.31 23.90 -3.63
N SER A 66 12.07 23.46 -2.61
CA SER A 66 13.23 24.21 -2.12
C SER A 66 14.33 24.37 -3.18
N VAL A 67 14.58 23.34 -4.00
CA VAL A 67 15.56 23.38 -5.10
C VAL A 67 15.04 24.24 -6.26
N VAL A 68 13.75 24.14 -6.56
CA VAL A 68 13.12 24.86 -7.68
C VAL A 68 12.99 26.36 -7.41
N LYS A 69 12.80 26.76 -6.15
CA LYS A 69 12.61 28.16 -5.77
C LYS A 69 13.74 29.07 -6.26
N ASP A 70 14.98 28.61 -6.21
CA ASP A 70 16.16 29.39 -6.61
C ASP A 70 16.31 29.51 -8.14
N LEU A 71 15.51 28.79 -8.92
CA LEU A 71 15.52 28.82 -10.38
C LEU A 71 14.44 29.71 -10.98
N LEU A 72 13.53 30.21 -10.15
CA LEU A 72 12.46 31.09 -10.58
C LEU A 72 12.98 32.49 -10.88
N THR A 73 12.28 33.19 -11.75
CA THR A 73 12.56 34.61 -11.99
C THR A 73 12.16 35.43 -10.75
N LEU A 74 12.60 36.70 -10.69
CA LEU A 74 12.21 37.62 -9.60
C LEU A 74 10.69 37.79 -9.46
N SER A 75 9.95 37.61 -10.56
CA SER A 75 8.48 37.68 -10.58
C SER A 75 7.82 36.31 -10.41
N GLY A 76 8.60 35.24 -10.36
CA GLY A 76 8.13 33.88 -10.23
C GLY A 76 7.53 33.60 -8.85
N LYS A 77 6.49 32.76 -8.85
CA LYS A 77 5.81 32.31 -7.62
C LYS A 77 5.78 30.79 -7.57
N LEU A 78 6.04 30.25 -6.39
CA LEU A 78 5.95 28.83 -6.09
C LEU A 78 5.00 28.61 -4.91
N GLU A 79 4.02 27.76 -5.12
CA GLU A 79 3.14 27.25 -4.08
C GLU A 79 3.28 25.72 -4.05
N VAL A 80 3.47 25.17 -2.85
CA VAL A 80 3.65 23.73 -2.65
C VAL A 80 2.39 23.18 -1.99
N ASP A 81 1.75 22.23 -2.66
CA ASP A 81 0.64 21.47 -2.10
C ASP A 81 1.14 20.09 -1.65
N SER A 82 1.33 19.96 -0.34
CA SER A 82 1.77 18.71 0.27
C SER A 82 0.69 17.62 0.28
N SER A 83 -0.59 18.00 0.17
CA SER A 83 -1.70 17.05 0.18
C SER A 83 -1.80 16.28 -1.13
N THR A 84 -1.57 16.97 -2.25
CA THR A 84 -1.55 16.38 -3.60
C THR A 84 -0.14 16.10 -4.11
N ASN A 85 0.89 16.34 -3.29
CA ASN A 85 2.31 16.22 -3.63
C ASN A 85 2.66 16.95 -4.95
N SER A 86 2.17 18.19 -5.09
CA SER A 86 2.27 18.97 -6.33
C SER A 86 2.92 20.33 -6.11
N LEU A 87 3.59 20.84 -7.14
CA LEU A 87 4.17 22.18 -7.20
C LEU A 87 3.35 23.03 -8.17
N PHE A 88 2.80 24.13 -7.70
CA PHE A 88 2.14 25.14 -8.52
C PHE A 88 3.12 26.29 -8.76
N ILE A 89 3.53 26.45 -10.02
CA ILE A 89 4.57 27.41 -10.39
C ILE A 89 3.99 28.40 -11.37
N THR A 90 4.13 29.69 -11.07
CA THR A 90 3.81 30.78 -11.98
C THR A 90 5.09 31.49 -12.38
N ASP A 91 5.49 31.37 -13.64
CA ASP A 91 6.70 31.99 -14.18
C ASP A 91 6.62 32.06 -15.72
N THR A 92 7.66 32.56 -16.38
CA THR A 92 7.78 32.55 -17.83
C THR A 92 7.77 31.12 -18.38
N ARG A 93 7.21 30.94 -19.59
CA ARG A 93 7.18 29.63 -20.28
C ARG A 93 8.56 28.97 -20.37
N HIS A 94 9.62 29.75 -20.59
CA HIS A 94 10.99 29.23 -20.66
C HIS A 94 11.46 28.69 -19.31
N THR A 95 11.24 29.43 -18.22
CA THR A 95 11.56 28.97 -16.86
C THR A 95 10.76 27.72 -16.50
N LEU A 96 9.46 27.69 -16.78
CA LEU A 96 8.62 26.52 -16.52
C LEU A 96 9.08 25.27 -17.28
N PHE A 97 9.50 25.44 -18.54
CA PHE A 97 10.07 24.35 -19.32
C PHE A 97 11.33 23.77 -18.66
N ARG A 98 12.29 24.63 -18.28
CA ARG A 98 13.54 24.21 -17.62
C ARG A 98 13.28 23.57 -16.25
N THR A 99 12.39 24.17 -15.47
CA THR A 99 11.98 23.66 -14.16
C THR A 99 11.30 22.30 -14.30
N GLY A 100 10.41 22.12 -15.28
CA GLY A 100 9.79 20.83 -15.57
C GLY A 100 10.79 19.74 -15.95
N GLN A 101 11.82 20.07 -16.73
CA GLN A 101 12.91 19.14 -17.03
C GLN A 101 13.71 18.76 -15.79
N LEU A 102 14.02 19.72 -14.92
CA LEU A 102 14.71 19.43 -13.66
C LEU A 102 13.87 18.57 -12.73
N ILE A 103 12.59 18.92 -12.55
CA ILE A 103 11.63 18.15 -11.75
C ILE A 103 11.60 16.70 -12.25
N SER A 104 11.51 16.49 -13.56
CA SER A 104 11.49 15.15 -14.16
C SER A 104 12.77 14.35 -13.89
N LYS A 105 13.93 15.01 -13.80
CA LYS A 105 15.21 14.37 -13.46
C LYS A 105 15.32 14.05 -11.97
N LEU A 106 14.70 14.84 -11.11
CA LEU A 106 14.74 14.67 -9.65
C LEU A 106 13.66 13.71 -9.14
N ASP A 107 12.51 13.64 -9.81
CA ASP A 107 11.39 12.77 -9.49
C ASP A 107 11.60 11.35 -10.01
N TYR A 108 12.60 10.67 -9.45
CA TYR A 108 12.87 9.28 -9.75
C TYR A 108 12.68 8.38 -8.52
N PHE A 109 12.27 7.15 -8.77
CA PHE A 109 12.02 6.16 -7.73
C PHE A 109 13.34 5.74 -7.06
N ARG A 110 13.50 6.14 -5.80
CA ARG A 110 14.60 5.73 -4.91
C ARG A 110 14.04 4.76 -3.88
N PRO A 111 14.07 3.44 -4.14
CA PRO A 111 13.52 2.47 -3.20
C PRO A 111 14.39 2.38 -1.95
N SER A 112 13.72 2.19 -0.82
CA SER A 112 14.28 1.62 0.39
C SER A 112 13.42 0.44 0.81
N GLN A 113 13.99 -0.46 1.60
CA GLN A 113 13.28 -1.61 2.15
C GLN A 113 13.18 -1.47 3.66
N LYS A 114 12.04 -1.85 4.22
CA LYS A 114 11.81 -1.87 5.67
C LYS A 114 11.00 -3.09 6.05
N LEU A 115 11.52 -3.83 7.04
CA LEU A 115 10.84 -4.96 7.66
C LEU A 115 10.03 -4.49 8.86
N PHE A 116 8.77 -4.91 8.92
CA PHE A 116 7.85 -4.66 10.02
C PHE A 116 7.49 -5.98 10.67
N VAL A 117 7.76 -6.11 11.97
CA VAL A 117 7.35 -7.26 12.79
C VAL A 117 6.09 -6.86 13.55
N LEU A 118 5.01 -7.61 13.35
CA LEU A 118 3.68 -7.27 13.84
C LEU A 118 3.34 -8.09 15.08
N LYS A 119 2.71 -7.47 16.08
CA LYS A 119 2.42 -8.12 17.38
C LYS A 119 0.98 -8.60 17.52
N PHE A 120 0.03 -7.87 16.95
CA PHE A 120 -1.40 -8.04 17.20
C PHE A 120 -2.20 -8.11 15.90
N VAL A 121 -1.87 -7.26 14.92
CA VAL A 121 -2.51 -7.31 13.59
C VAL A 121 -1.90 -8.44 12.76
N LEU A 122 -2.73 -9.09 11.95
CA LEU A 122 -2.29 -10.14 11.05
C LEU A 122 -1.60 -9.51 9.83
N ALA A 123 -0.48 -10.09 9.41
CA ALA A 123 0.32 -9.57 8.31
C ALA A 123 -0.44 -9.48 6.98
N SER A 124 -1.36 -10.40 6.71
CA SER A 124 -2.23 -10.35 5.53
C SER A 124 -3.20 -9.16 5.55
N GLU A 125 -3.73 -8.79 6.72
CA GLU A 125 -4.60 -7.60 6.87
C GLU A 125 -3.81 -6.29 6.65
N VAL A 126 -2.57 -6.24 7.11
CA VAL A 126 -1.67 -5.10 6.85
C VAL A 126 -1.36 -4.99 5.37
N GLU A 127 -1.19 -6.11 4.67
CA GLU A 127 -0.86 -6.11 3.25
C GLU A 127 -1.92 -5.37 2.42
N GLU A 128 -3.20 -5.70 2.62
CA GLU A 128 -4.32 -5.10 1.88
C GLU A 128 -4.37 -3.58 2.04
N THR A 129 -4.16 -3.10 3.26
CA THR A 129 -4.23 -1.67 3.58
C THR A 129 -2.96 -0.91 3.18
N ALA A 130 -1.78 -1.50 3.39
CA ALA A 130 -0.50 -0.90 3.05
C ALA A 130 -0.27 -0.79 1.53
N ARG A 131 -0.87 -1.67 0.71
CA ARG A 131 -0.83 -1.57 -0.76
C ARG A 131 -1.34 -0.22 -1.28
N LEU A 132 -2.29 0.42 -0.59
CA LEU A 132 -2.83 1.73 -0.97
C LEU A 132 -1.81 2.87 -0.87
N TYR A 133 -0.70 2.66 -0.14
CA TYR A 133 0.37 3.62 0.03
C TYR A 133 1.57 3.36 -0.89
N LEU A 134 1.55 2.29 -1.69
CA LEU A 134 2.60 1.98 -2.65
C LEU A 134 2.41 2.77 -3.94
N SER A 135 3.54 3.13 -4.57
CA SER A 135 3.53 3.60 -5.96
C SER A 135 3.46 2.42 -6.93
N ASP A 136 3.38 2.72 -8.23
CA ASP A 136 3.45 1.75 -9.33
C ASP A 136 4.68 0.82 -9.29
N LYS A 137 5.76 1.25 -8.62
CA LYS A 137 7.02 0.49 -8.47
C LYS A 137 7.22 -0.06 -7.05
N GLY A 138 6.34 0.27 -6.12
CA GLY A 138 6.40 -0.23 -4.75
C GLY A 138 6.07 -1.72 -4.68
N LYS A 139 6.59 -2.40 -3.66
CA LYS A 139 6.31 -3.81 -3.39
C LYS A 139 6.06 -4.03 -1.91
N ILE A 140 5.26 -5.03 -1.61
CA ILE A 140 5.01 -5.53 -0.25
C ILE A 140 5.01 -7.05 -0.32
N GLU A 141 5.69 -7.67 0.64
CA GLU A 141 5.83 -9.11 0.77
C GLU A 141 5.48 -9.49 2.21
N VAL A 142 4.69 -10.55 2.38
CA VAL A 142 4.19 -11.01 3.67
C VAL A 142 4.85 -12.33 4.04
N ASN A 143 5.32 -12.44 5.28
CA ASN A 143 5.66 -13.70 5.91
C ASN A 143 4.63 -14.00 7.01
N GLU A 144 3.67 -14.88 6.72
CA GLU A 144 2.61 -15.25 7.66
C GLU A 144 3.11 -16.08 8.85
N GLU A 145 4.18 -16.87 8.66
CA GLU A 145 4.72 -17.73 9.72
C GLU A 145 5.34 -16.90 10.84
N GLU A 146 6.02 -15.81 10.48
CA GLU A 146 6.66 -14.90 11.45
C GLU A 146 5.82 -13.64 11.74
N ASN A 147 4.64 -13.51 11.13
CA ASN A 147 3.78 -12.33 11.17
C ASN A 147 4.53 -11.03 10.81
N GLN A 148 5.22 -11.04 9.67
CA GLN A 148 6.04 -9.92 9.21
C GLN A 148 5.61 -9.41 7.85
N VAL A 149 5.90 -8.13 7.61
CA VAL A 149 5.68 -7.46 6.35
C VAL A 149 6.97 -6.76 5.92
N MET A 150 7.47 -7.09 4.73
CA MET A 150 8.58 -6.38 4.09
C MET A 150 8.02 -5.43 3.04
N ALA A 151 8.21 -4.12 3.24
CA ALA A 151 7.79 -3.11 2.26
C ALA A 151 9.01 -2.51 1.53
N THR A 152 8.89 -2.39 0.21
CA THR A 152 9.85 -1.70 -0.66
C THR A 152 9.17 -0.49 -1.29
N ALA A 153 9.52 0.72 -0.88
CA ALA A 153 8.91 1.94 -1.39
C ALA A 153 9.85 3.15 -1.22
N THR A 154 9.40 4.34 -1.61
CA THR A 154 10.13 5.58 -1.28
C THR A 154 10.13 5.80 0.23
N PRO A 155 11.12 6.50 0.82
CA PRO A 155 11.16 6.76 2.25
C PRO A 155 9.90 7.40 2.81
N HIS A 156 9.27 8.28 2.02
CA HIS A 156 8.01 8.92 2.37
C HIS A 156 6.85 7.92 2.49
N ASN A 157 6.70 7.03 1.52
CA ASN A 157 5.63 6.04 1.52
C ASN A 157 5.87 4.97 2.60
N LEU A 158 7.13 4.58 2.83
CA LEU A 158 7.48 3.72 3.96
C LEU A 158 7.10 4.34 5.31
N LYS A 159 7.27 5.67 5.45
CA LYS A 159 6.85 6.37 6.67
C LYS A 159 5.34 6.33 6.86
N LYS A 160 4.55 6.52 5.78
CA LYS A 160 3.09 6.37 5.84
C LYS A 160 2.65 4.95 6.21
N ILE A 161 3.32 3.93 5.64
CA ILE A 161 3.06 2.52 5.98
C ILE A 161 3.43 2.24 7.44
N GLU A 162 4.56 2.78 7.92
CA GLU A 162 4.95 2.66 9.34
C GLU A 162 3.90 3.29 10.27
N ASP A 163 3.43 4.49 9.96
CA ASP A 163 2.44 5.18 10.79
C ASP A 163 1.08 4.44 10.76
N LEU A 164 0.68 3.90 9.61
CA LEU A 164 -0.48 3.01 9.48
C LEU A 164 -0.34 1.76 10.35
N ILE A 165 0.81 1.07 10.26
CA ILE A 165 1.07 -0.14 11.05
C ILE A 165 1.07 0.19 12.54
N ALA A 166 1.70 1.28 12.96
CA ALA A 166 1.70 1.71 14.35
C ALA A 166 0.28 2.01 14.87
N ASP A 167 -0.59 2.53 14.00
CA ASP A 167 -1.99 2.79 14.32
C ASP A 167 -2.81 1.49 14.42
N LEU A 168 -2.60 0.53 13.51
CA LEU A 168 -3.33 -0.73 13.44
C LEU A 168 -2.85 -1.77 14.46
N ASP A 169 -1.55 -1.88 14.70
CA ASP A 169 -0.89 -2.91 15.51
C ASP A 169 -1.00 -2.59 17.01
N THR A 170 -2.23 -2.42 17.47
CA THR A 170 -2.57 -2.18 18.88
C THR A 170 -3.61 -3.21 19.33
N PRO A 171 -3.54 -3.71 20.58
CA PRO A 171 -4.49 -4.72 21.04
C PRO A 171 -5.94 -4.28 20.88
N SER A 172 -6.25 -3.04 21.27
CA SER A 172 -7.61 -2.50 21.29
C SER A 172 -8.29 -2.48 19.91
N LYS A 173 -7.53 -2.29 18.83
CA LYS A 173 -8.07 -2.31 17.46
C LYS A 173 -8.13 -3.70 16.84
N GLN A 174 -7.35 -4.63 17.39
CA GLN A 174 -7.23 -5.98 16.86
C GLN A 174 -8.08 -7.00 17.61
N MET A 175 -8.63 -6.65 18.78
CA MET A 175 -9.56 -7.54 19.50
C MET A 175 -10.77 -7.87 18.64
N LYS A 176 -10.91 -9.14 18.28
CA LYS A 176 -12.05 -9.71 17.57
C LYS A 176 -12.60 -10.88 18.39
N LYS A 177 -13.77 -11.38 18.00
CA LYS A 177 -14.43 -12.50 18.67
C LYS A 177 -14.85 -13.54 17.66
N GLU A 178 -14.40 -14.77 17.86
CA GLU A 178 -14.68 -15.90 16.99
C GLU A 178 -15.32 -17.04 17.77
N LYS A 179 -16.09 -17.85 17.04
CA LYS A 179 -16.80 -19.02 17.56
C LYS A 179 -16.41 -20.24 16.75
N PHE A 180 -15.82 -21.20 17.44
CA PHE A 180 -15.44 -22.49 16.88
C PHE A 180 -16.47 -23.53 17.30
N LEU A 181 -17.04 -24.25 16.33
CA LEU A 181 -17.87 -25.42 16.59
C LEU A 181 -16.98 -26.65 16.63
N ILE A 182 -16.99 -27.36 17.76
CA ILE A 182 -16.09 -28.49 18.02
C ILE A 182 -16.83 -29.80 17.82
N ARG A 183 -16.23 -30.76 17.10
CA ARG A 183 -16.90 -31.99 16.65
C ARG A 183 -16.28 -33.29 17.16
N TYR A 184 -14.96 -33.35 17.23
CA TYR A 184 -14.20 -34.59 17.40
C TYR A 184 -13.35 -34.59 18.68
N ILE A 185 -12.76 -33.44 19.04
CA ILE A 185 -12.03 -33.29 20.30
C ILE A 185 -12.99 -32.89 21.44
N SER A 186 -12.69 -33.31 22.67
CA SER A 186 -13.48 -32.85 23.81
C SER A 186 -13.25 -31.35 24.05
N LEU A 187 -14.33 -30.61 24.37
CA LEU A 187 -14.22 -29.19 24.69
C LEU A 187 -13.23 -28.94 25.84
N LYS A 188 -13.18 -29.83 26.83
CA LYS A 188 -12.28 -29.68 27.98
C LYS A 188 -10.82 -29.73 27.54
N ASP A 189 -10.43 -30.76 26.78
CA ASP A 189 -9.04 -30.93 26.35
C ASP A 189 -8.61 -29.77 25.45
N LEU A 190 -9.47 -29.35 24.51
CA LEU A 190 -9.19 -28.20 23.65
C LEU A 190 -9.01 -26.91 24.45
N THR A 191 -9.79 -26.70 25.52
CA THR A 191 -9.69 -25.47 26.32
C THR A 191 -8.41 -25.36 27.12
N GLU A 192 -7.82 -26.48 27.53
CA GLU A 192 -6.54 -26.48 28.23
C GLU A 192 -5.43 -26.01 27.28
N VAL A 193 -5.43 -26.51 26.04
CA VAL A 193 -4.46 -26.10 25.01
C VAL A 193 -4.66 -24.64 24.58
N VAL A 194 -5.89 -24.23 24.24
CA VAL A 194 -6.14 -22.87 23.73
C VAL A 194 -5.81 -21.80 24.78
N LYS A 195 -5.96 -22.09 26.08
CA LYS A 195 -5.59 -21.14 27.15
C LYS A 195 -4.10 -20.79 27.19
N GLU A 196 -3.23 -21.71 26.76
CA GLU A 196 -1.79 -21.48 26.72
C GLU A 196 -1.40 -20.49 25.60
N ASP A 197 -2.23 -20.41 24.56
CA ASP A 197 -2.00 -19.60 23.35
C ASP A 197 -2.75 -18.26 23.34
N LEU A 198 -3.52 -17.97 24.39
CA LEU A 198 -4.18 -16.66 24.52
C LEU A 198 -3.17 -15.55 24.79
N SER A 199 -3.44 -14.37 24.23
CA SER A 199 -2.73 -13.17 24.64
C SER A 199 -3.09 -12.78 26.09
N PRO A 200 -2.34 -11.86 26.73
CA PRO A 200 -2.68 -11.37 28.07
C PRO A 200 -4.09 -10.74 28.17
N GLN A 201 -4.67 -10.30 27.05
CA GLN A 201 -6.00 -9.72 26.96
C GLN A 201 -7.06 -10.72 26.48
N GLY A 202 -6.63 -11.91 26.06
CA GLY A 202 -7.46 -12.97 25.51
C GLY A 202 -8.50 -13.47 26.50
N LYS A 203 -9.71 -13.72 26.01
CA LYS A 203 -10.79 -14.31 26.78
C LYS A 203 -11.36 -15.51 26.06
N LEU A 204 -11.74 -16.51 26.84
CA LEU A 204 -12.28 -17.75 26.33
C LEU A 204 -13.55 -18.10 27.08
N LYS A 205 -14.58 -18.52 26.35
CA LYS A 205 -15.85 -19.00 26.88
C LYS A 205 -16.25 -20.28 26.18
N ILE A 206 -16.63 -21.29 26.96
CA ILE A 206 -17.22 -22.54 26.45
C ILE A 206 -18.73 -22.52 26.57
N ASP A 207 -19.40 -23.20 25.65
CA ASP A 207 -20.82 -23.50 25.71
C ASP A 207 -21.04 -25.00 25.42
N PRO A 208 -21.01 -25.86 26.47
CA PRO A 208 -21.12 -27.31 26.31
C PRO A 208 -22.39 -27.77 25.57
N PRO A 209 -23.59 -27.21 25.83
CA PRO A 209 -24.80 -27.59 25.10
C PRO A 209 -24.72 -27.42 23.58
N SER A 210 -24.00 -26.39 23.10
CA SER A 210 -23.84 -26.14 21.67
C SER A 210 -22.52 -26.67 21.11
N SER A 211 -21.69 -27.31 21.95
CA SER A 211 -20.33 -27.73 21.59
C SER A 211 -19.48 -26.61 20.99
N THR A 212 -19.66 -25.37 21.47
CA THR A 212 -18.92 -24.22 20.94
C THR A 212 -17.86 -23.68 21.89
N LEU A 213 -16.74 -23.28 21.31
CA LEU A 213 -15.66 -22.53 21.94
C LEU A 213 -15.66 -21.12 21.37
N THR A 214 -15.88 -20.12 22.22
CA THR A 214 -15.80 -18.71 21.82
C THR A 214 -14.52 -18.12 22.35
N VAL A 215 -13.72 -17.52 21.45
CA VAL A 215 -12.47 -16.86 21.79
C VAL A 215 -12.56 -15.39 21.40
N GLU A 216 -12.11 -14.51 22.28
CA GLU A 216 -11.98 -13.08 22.04
C GLU A 216 -10.51 -12.70 22.26
N ASP A 217 -9.81 -12.40 21.17
CA ASP A 217 -8.37 -12.09 21.19
C ASP A 217 -8.01 -11.21 19.98
N THR A 218 -6.74 -10.81 19.87
CA THR A 218 -6.21 -10.08 18.72
C THR A 218 -6.23 -10.92 17.44
N SER A 219 -6.37 -10.26 16.29
CA SER A 219 -6.41 -10.89 14.96
C SER A 219 -5.31 -11.95 14.75
N TYR A 220 -4.08 -11.65 15.16
CA TYR A 220 -2.98 -12.61 15.03
C TYR A 220 -3.16 -13.86 15.91
N HIS A 221 -3.47 -13.70 17.19
CA HIS A 221 -3.66 -14.83 18.11
C HIS A 221 -4.88 -15.68 17.70
N LEU A 222 -5.97 -15.05 17.25
CA LEU A 222 -7.12 -15.78 16.73
C LEU A 222 -6.78 -16.64 15.52
N SER A 223 -5.97 -16.13 14.58
CA SER A 223 -5.52 -16.93 13.43
C SER A 223 -4.67 -18.13 13.86
N GLN A 224 -3.82 -17.99 14.87
CA GLN A 224 -3.07 -19.13 15.42
C GLN A 224 -3.99 -20.16 16.08
N ILE A 225 -4.95 -19.70 16.87
CA ILE A 225 -5.95 -20.55 17.52
C ILE A 225 -6.80 -21.28 16.49
N GLU A 226 -7.25 -20.60 15.43
CA GLU A 226 -8.01 -21.21 14.34
C GLU A 226 -7.22 -22.35 13.68
N LYS A 227 -5.95 -22.09 13.30
CA LYS A 227 -5.06 -23.11 12.73
C LYS A 227 -4.86 -24.30 13.66
N MET A 228 -4.71 -24.03 14.96
CA MET A 228 -4.58 -25.07 15.98
C MET A 228 -5.86 -25.90 16.11
N VAL A 229 -7.03 -25.25 16.26
CA VAL A 229 -8.32 -25.90 16.39
C VAL A 229 -8.59 -26.78 15.17
N ALA A 230 -8.33 -26.27 13.95
CA ALA A 230 -8.49 -27.04 12.72
C ALA A 230 -7.60 -28.29 12.66
N LYS A 231 -6.42 -28.26 13.29
CA LYS A 231 -5.50 -29.41 13.35
C LYS A 231 -5.93 -30.42 14.43
N LEU A 232 -6.39 -29.94 15.59
CA LEU A 232 -6.75 -30.79 16.73
C LEU A 232 -8.14 -31.40 16.61
N ASP A 233 -9.11 -30.65 16.08
CA ASP A 233 -10.49 -31.11 15.87
C ASP A 233 -10.60 -31.91 14.57
N THR A 234 -9.83 -32.99 14.48
CA THR A 234 -9.80 -33.92 13.35
C THR A 234 -10.33 -35.29 13.76
N PHE A 235 -11.11 -35.93 12.89
CA PHE A 235 -11.59 -37.28 13.14
C PHE A 235 -10.43 -38.29 13.07
N GLN A 236 -9.99 -38.79 14.23
CA GLN A 236 -8.94 -39.79 14.36
C GLN A 236 -9.56 -41.12 14.81
N PRO A 237 -9.95 -42.02 13.88
CA PRO A 237 -10.69 -43.23 14.22
C PRO A 237 -9.83 -44.20 15.04
N GLN A 238 -10.39 -44.69 16.14
CA GLN A 238 -9.82 -45.80 16.90
C GLN A 238 -10.75 -47.00 16.81
N LYS A 239 -10.22 -48.15 16.40
CA LYS A 239 -10.98 -49.41 16.35
C LYS A 239 -10.81 -50.17 17.66
N LYS A 240 -11.91 -50.46 18.34
CA LYS A 240 -11.91 -51.26 19.56
C LYS A 240 -13.04 -52.28 19.52
N THR A 241 -12.70 -53.53 19.87
CA THR A 241 -13.66 -54.63 19.92
C THR A 241 -14.11 -54.83 21.35
N TYR A 242 -15.42 -54.91 21.56
CA TYR A 242 -16.03 -55.19 22.86
C TYR A 242 -16.77 -56.52 22.79
N GLU A 243 -16.52 -57.41 23.76
CA GLU A 243 -17.26 -58.66 23.90
C GLU A 243 -18.51 -58.42 24.74
N ILE A 244 -19.69 -58.63 24.16
CA ILE A 244 -20.98 -58.51 24.87
C ILE A 244 -21.48 -59.89 25.25
N ARG A 245 -21.60 -60.16 26.56
CA ARG A 245 -21.93 -61.50 27.09
C ARG A 245 -23.39 -61.72 27.46
N PHE A 246 -24.12 -60.65 27.77
CA PHE A 246 -25.44 -60.75 28.40
C PHE A 246 -26.58 -60.11 27.60
N ALA A 247 -26.29 -59.15 26.72
CA ALA A 247 -27.30 -58.42 25.94
C ALA A 247 -27.27 -58.81 24.44
N PRO A 248 -28.41 -58.88 23.75
CA PRO A 248 -28.44 -59.06 22.30
C PRO A 248 -27.77 -57.89 21.55
N LEU A 249 -26.92 -58.19 20.56
CA LEU A 249 -26.20 -57.17 19.78
C LEU A 249 -27.13 -56.19 19.07
N SER A 250 -28.31 -56.63 18.61
CA SER A 250 -29.30 -55.78 17.95
C SER A 250 -29.85 -54.67 18.85
N GLU A 251 -29.95 -54.91 20.16
CA GLU A 251 -30.42 -53.89 21.12
C GLU A 251 -29.32 -52.89 21.46
N VAL A 252 -28.07 -53.37 21.53
CA VAL A 252 -26.91 -52.52 21.85
C VAL A 252 -26.49 -51.66 20.65
N LYS A 253 -26.58 -52.19 19.42
CA LYS A 253 -26.17 -51.50 18.19
C LYS A 253 -26.81 -50.11 18.08
N GLY A 254 -28.14 -50.00 18.21
CA GLY A 254 -28.84 -48.71 18.10
C GLY A 254 -28.39 -47.71 19.17
N LYS A 255 -28.22 -48.15 20.43
CA LYS A 255 -27.74 -47.30 21.52
C LYS A 255 -26.30 -46.83 21.32
N VAL A 256 -25.45 -47.65 20.66
CA VAL A 256 -24.07 -47.28 20.36
C VAL A 256 -24.02 -46.30 19.19
N GLU A 257 -24.84 -46.52 18.15
CA GLU A 257 -24.93 -45.63 16.99
C GLU A 257 -25.31 -44.19 17.40
N ASP A 258 -26.22 -44.03 18.38
CA ASP A 258 -26.60 -42.73 18.95
C ASP A 258 -25.44 -42.01 19.68
N LEU A 259 -24.39 -42.73 20.07
CA LEU A 259 -23.21 -42.19 20.77
C LEU A 259 -22.02 -41.94 19.85
N LEU A 260 -22.10 -42.33 18.58
CA LEU A 260 -21.03 -42.12 17.61
C LEU A 260 -21.03 -40.68 17.09
N SER A 261 -19.84 -40.22 16.67
CA SER A 261 -19.75 -39.00 15.87
C SER A 261 -20.39 -39.21 14.49
N ASP A 262 -20.55 -38.12 13.73
CA ASP A 262 -21.05 -38.13 12.35
C ASP A 262 -20.26 -39.04 11.39
N GLN A 263 -19.01 -39.37 11.72
CA GLN A 263 -18.16 -40.28 10.96
C GLN A 263 -17.91 -41.64 11.63
N GLY A 264 -18.39 -41.85 12.86
CA GLY A 264 -18.25 -43.12 13.56
C GLY A 264 -19.09 -44.22 12.93
N LYS A 265 -18.59 -45.46 12.96
CA LYS A 265 -19.31 -46.64 12.43
C LYS A 265 -19.16 -47.83 13.34
N VAL A 266 -20.22 -48.65 13.39
CA VAL A 266 -20.17 -50.00 13.94
C VAL A 266 -19.86 -50.95 12.79
N ASP A 267 -18.66 -51.54 12.80
CA ASP A 267 -18.30 -52.60 11.85
C ASP A 267 -19.01 -53.91 12.25
N GLU A 268 -19.56 -54.62 11.26
CA GLU A 268 -20.21 -55.94 11.43
C GLU A 268 -19.20 -57.10 11.37
#